data_AF-A0A2S2PIJ5-F1
#
_entry.id   AF-A0A2S2PIJ5-F1
#
_cell.length_a   1.000
_cell.length_b   1.000
_cell.length_c   1.000
_cell.angle_alpha   90.00
_cell.angle_beta   90.00
_cell.angle_gamma   90.00
#
_symmetry.space_group_name_H-M   'P 1'
#
loop_
_entity.id
_entity.type
_entity.pdbx_description
1 polymer ?
#
loop_
_entity_poly.entity_id
_entity_poly.type
_entity_poly.pdbx_seq_one_letter_code
_entity_poly.pdbx_strand_id
1 'polypeptide(L)'
;SIAHSALNSAQNINQIHPKNSSIKDLLQLRNKNKKLIKKINLLETSVNALNNQLNWQERKNAKFIDEFNMMRLDDEDYKCLICPILLDCSHMFCELCIDRWIVNNQNCPTCDNSIVKRAYCLSIDNFIKRMKEKMSEDKVKKKFNKLEESRAEDKSKSV
;
A
#
# COMPACT_ATOMS: atom_id res chain seq x y z
N SER A 1 89.49 29.76 -40.29
CA SER A 1 88.19 30.46 -40.24
C SER A 1 87.16 29.53 -40.88
N ILE A 2 86.57 28.58 -40.15
CA ILE A 2 85.25 28.67 -39.45
C ILE A 2 84.15 29.09 -40.46
N ALA A 3 83.08 28.35 -40.77
CA ALA A 3 82.52 27.10 -40.28
C ALA A 3 81.62 26.43 -41.34
N HIS A 4 81.29 25.17 -41.06
CA HIS A 4 80.56 24.17 -41.82
C HIS A 4 79.11 24.52 -42.17
N SER A 5 78.70 24.06 -43.35
CA SER A 5 77.34 23.69 -43.73
C SER A 5 76.88 22.42 -43.01
N ALA A 6 75.65 22.39 -42.50
CA ALA A 6 74.90 21.17 -42.26
C ALA A 6 73.39 21.42 -42.38
N LEU A 7 72.74 20.50 -43.09
CA LEU A 7 71.33 20.42 -43.46
C LEU A 7 70.38 20.18 -42.27
N ASN A 8 69.15 20.67 -42.45
CA ASN A 8 67.84 20.10 -42.10
C ASN A 8 67.46 19.77 -40.64
N SER A 9 66.17 20.08 -40.39
CA SER A 9 65.21 19.41 -39.48
C SER A 9 65.02 20.01 -38.09
N ALA A 10 64.06 20.93 -37.97
CA ALA A 10 63.07 20.92 -36.90
C ALA A 10 61.93 21.88 -37.24
N GLN A 11 60.93 21.33 -37.94
CA GLN A 11 59.60 21.91 -37.97
C GLN A 11 59.03 21.94 -36.55
N ASN A 12 58.22 22.97 -36.27
CA ASN A 12 57.12 22.94 -35.30
C ASN A 12 57.57 22.78 -33.83
N ILE A 13 57.24 23.69 -32.92
CA ILE A 13 56.03 23.59 -32.11
C ILE A 13 56.01 24.89 -31.29
N ASN A 14 54.99 25.72 -31.50
CA ASN A 14 54.27 26.47 -30.47
C ASN A 14 53.29 27.44 -31.13
N GLN A 15 52.38 26.90 -31.94
CA GLN A 15 51.04 27.50 -32.01
C GLN A 15 50.37 27.27 -30.66
N ILE A 16 50.61 28.18 -29.70
CA ILE A 16 49.79 28.24 -28.50
C ILE A 16 48.47 28.89 -28.90
N HIS A 17 47.51 28.09 -29.34
CA HIS A 17 46.07 28.31 -29.14
C HIS A 17 45.34 26.97 -29.34
N PRO A 18 44.34 26.60 -28.50
CA PRO A 18 43.41 27.53 -27.86
C PRO A 18 43.09 27.19 -26.39
N LYS A 19 43.82 27.75 -25.41
CA LYS A 19 43.35 27.72 -24.00
C LYS A 19 42.02 28.51 -23.83
N ASN A 20 41.78 29.54 -24.66
CA ASN A 20 40.56 30.36 -24.60
C ASN A 20 39.27 29.64 -25.01
N SER A 21 39.30 28.65 -25.92
CA SER A 21 38.11 27.85 -26.26
C SER A 21 37.70 26.98 -25.07
N SER A 22 38.66 26.27 -24.50
CA SER A 22 38.48 25.39 -23.34
C SER A 22 37.97 26.15 -22.10
N ILE A 23 38.45 27.38 -21.86
CA ILE A 23 37.98 28.24 -20.75
C ILE A 23 36.52 28.69 -20.93
N LYS A 24 36.12 29.04 -22.16
CA LYS A 24 34.74 29.43 -22.48
C LYS A 24 33.77 28.25 -22.26
N ASP A 25 34.18 27.06 -22.69
CA ASP A 25 33.43 25.81 -22.48
C ASP A 25 33.32 25.47 -20.99
N LEU A 26 34.39 25.63 -20.21
CA LEU A 26 34.40 25.48 -18.76
C LEU A 26 33.45 26.45 -18.05
N LEU A 27 33.41 27.72 -18.47
CA LEU A 27 32.47 28.73 -17.96
C LEU A 27 31.02 28.36 -18.28
N GLN A 28 30.75 27.86 -19.49
CA GLN A 28 29.43 27.41 -19.89
C GLN A 28 28.99 26.18 -19.08
N LEU A 29 29.88 25.20 -18.89
CA LEU A 29 29.66 24.03 -18.04
C LEU A 29 29.41 24.43 -16.59
N ARG A 30 30.19 25.37 -16.03
CA ARG A 30 29.97 25.91 -14.67
C ARG A 30 28.58 26.52 -14.52
N ASN A 31 28.12 27.28 -15.50
CA ASN A 31 26.78 27.88 -15.49
C ASN A 31 25.67 26.83 -15.61
N LYS A 32 25.87 25.81 -16.46
CA LYS A 32 24.96 24.66 -16.57
C LYS A 32 24.88 23.90 -15.23
N ASN A 33 26.02 23.61 -14.59
CA ASN A 33 26.08 22.95 -13.28
C ASN A 33 25.36 23.76 -12.21
N LYS A 34 25.54 25.09 -12.18
CA LYS A 34 24.82 25.97 -11.25
C LYS A 34 23.30 25.91 -11.46
N LYS A 35 22.83 25.83 -12.71
CA LYS A 35 21.40 25.66 -13.03
C LYS A 35 20.89 24.26 -12.62
N LEU A 36 21.68 23.21 -12.84
CA LEU A 36 21.32 21.84 -12.45
C LEU A 36 21.21 21.70 -10.94
N ILE A 37 22.16 22.25 -10.16
CA ILE A 37 22.09 22.24 -8.69
C ILE A 37 20.80 22.90 -8.20
N LYS A 38 20.42 24.05 -8.77
CA LYS A 38 19.14 24.70 -8.41
C LYS A 38 17.93 23.80 -8.70
N LYS A 39 17.92 23.10 -9.84
CA LYS A 39 16.84 22.16 -10.18
C LYS A 39 16.81 20.96 -9.24
N ILE A 40 17.96 20.41 -8.88
CA ILE A 40 18.07 19.29 -7.92
C ILE A 40 17.48 19.69 -6.58
N ASN A 41 17.86 20.85 -6.04
CA ASN A 41 17.34 21.32 -4.74
C ASN A 41 15.82 21.55 -4.77
N LEU A 42 15.28 22.06 -5.88
CA LEU A 42 13.83 22.22 -6.06
C LEU A 42 13.10 20.88 -6.12
N LEU A 43 13.67 19.90 -6.84
CA LEU A 43 13.10 18.55 -6.92
C LEU A 43 13.17 17.84 -5.56
N GLU A 44 14.27 17.97 -4.84
CA GLU A 44 14.44 17.41 -3.50
C GLU A 44 13.40 17.97 -2.52
N THR A 45 13.18 19.28 -2.54
CA THR A 45 12.13 19.93 -1.74
C THR A 45 10.74 19.40 -2.11
N SER A 46 10.49 19.22 -3.42
CA SER A 46 9.20 18.72 -3.92
C SER A 46 8.95 17.27 -3.51
N VAL A 47 9.98 16.42 -3.62
CA VAL A 47 9.92 15.01 -3.18
C VAL A 47 9.66 14.93 -1.68
N ASN A 48 10.35 15.74 -0.88
CA ASN A 48 10.11 15.78 0.58
C ASN A 48 8.68 16.20 0.92
N ALA A 49 8.13 17.21 0.23
CA ALA A 49 6.75 17.64 0.42
C ALA A 49 5.74 16.54 0.04
N LEU A 50 5.94 15.89 -1.12
CA LEU A 50 5.09 14.79 -1.59
C LEU A 50 5.17 13.59 -0.65
N ASN A 51 6.34 13.26 -0.13
CA ASN A 51 6.50 12.15 0.82
C ASN A 51 5.76 12.41 2.14
N ASN A 52 5.83 13.65 2.65
CA ASN A 52 5.06 14.05 3.82
C ASN A 52 3.56 13.97 3.57
N GLN A 53 3.10 14.39 2.39
CA GLN A 53 1.69 14.28 2.00
C GLN A 53 1.25 12.81 1.88
N LEU A 54 2.06 11.95 1.27
CA LEU A 54 1.77 10.51 1.15
C LEU A 54 1.63 9.87 2.54
N ASN A 55 2.61 10.10 3.42
CA ASN A 55 2.58 9.60 4.81
C ASN A 55 1.32 10.06 5.56
N TRP A 56 0.89 11.30 5.35
CA TRP A 56 -0.35 11.81 5.95
C TRP A 56 -1.59 11.07 5.42
N GLN A 57 -1.67 10.87 4.09
CA GLN A 57 -2.77 10.15 3.47
C GLN A 57 -2.81 8.69 3.94
N GLU A 58 -1.67 8.02 4.03
CA GLU A 58 -1.58 6.65 4.52
C GLU A 58 -2.07 6.51 5.96
N ARG A 59 -1.66 7.42 6.86
CA ARG A 59 -2.16 7.45 8.24
C ARG A 59 -3.66 7.70 8.31
N LYS A 60 -4.18 8.62 7.50
CA LYS A 60 -5.61 8.93 7.44
C LYS A 60 -6.41 7.72 6.92
N ASN A 61 -5.91 7.05 5.88
CA ASN A 61 -6.52 5.86 5.32
C ASN A 61 -6.50 4.69 6.31
N ALA A 62 -5.38 4.46 7.00
CA ALA A 62 -5.29 3.45 8.05
C ALA A 62 -6.33 3.70 9.15
N LYS A 63 -6.49 4.95 9.59
CA LYS A 63 -7.50 5.33 10.59
C LYS A 63 -8.93 5.05 10.10
N PHE A 64 -9.26 5.40 8.85
CA PHE A 64 -10.59 5.11 8.29
C PHE A 64 -10.86 3.62 8.14
N ILE A 65 -9.85 2.85 7.72
CA ILE A 65 -9.94 1.39 7.63
C ILE A 65 -10.24 0.81 9.01
N ASP A 66 -9.55 1.28 10.05
CA ASP A 66 -9.79 0.83 11.42
C ASP A 66 -11.18 1.22 11.94
N GLU A 67 -11.63 2.45 11.71
CA GLU A 67 -12.98 2.91 12.08
C GLU A 67 -14.07 2.07 11.40
N PHE A 68 -13.94 1.84 10.09
CA PHE A 68 -14.86 1.00 9.33
C PHE A 68 -14.87 -0.44 9.86
N ASN A 69 -13.71 -1.02 10.12
CA ASN A 69 -13.61 -2.38 10.65
C ASN A 69 -14.17 -2.50 12.07
N MET A 70 -13.98 -1.48 12.92
CA MET A 70 -14.60 -1.44 14.26
C MET A 70 -16.12 -1.43 14.17
N MET A 71 -16.69 -0.59 13.30
CA MET A 71 -18.14 -0.54 13.08
C MET A 71 -18.71 -1.93 12.71
N ARG A 72 -18.00 -2.70 11.87
CA ARG A 72 -18.44 -4.05 11.47
C ARG A 72 -18.31 -5.10 12.58
N LEU A 73 -17.41 -4.88 13.55
CA LEU A 73 -17.22 -5.78 14.69
C LEU A 73 -18.19 -5.49 15.84
N ASP A 74 -18.91 -4.37 15.79
CA ASP A 74 -19.95 -3.96 16.73
C ASP A 74 -21.37 -4.32 16.24
N ASP A 75 -21.51 -5.03 15.11
CA ASP A 75 -22.80 -5.26 14.46
C ASP A 75 -23.54 -6.48 15.04
N GLU A 76 -24.66 -6.21 15.72
CA GLU A 76 -25.52 -7.19 16.40
C GLU A 76 -26.62 -7.78 15.50
N ASP A 77 -26.85 -7.24 14.29
CA ASP A 77 -27.98 -7.62 13.43
C ASP A 77 -27.77 -8.93 12.63
N TYR A 78 -27.02 -9.90 13.17
CA TYR A 78 -26.56 -11.11 12.47
C TYR A 78 -25.64 -10.85 11.24
N LYS A 79 -25.22 -9.60 11.02
CA LYS A 79 -24.35 -9.16 9.90
C LYS A 79 -22.87 -9.45 10.12
N CYS A 80 -22.52 -10.28 11.09
CA CYS A 80 -21.14 -10.55 11.38
C CYS A 80 -20.46 -11.34 10.24
N LEU A 81 -19.22 -10.98 9.94
CA LEU A 81 -18.47 -11.55 8.84
C LEU A 81 -17.66 -12.81 9.18
N ILE A 82 -17.35 -13.10 10.45
CA ILE A 82 -16.49 -14.26 10.77
C ILE A 82 -17.23 -15.53 10.33
N CYS A 83 -16.55 -16.47 9.67
CA CYS A 83 -17.11 -17.71 9.11
C CYS A 83 -18.33 -17.51 8.17
N PRO A 84 -18.14 -16.99 6.96
CA PRO A 84 -19.23 -16.60 6.06
C PRO A 84 -19.99 -17.81 5.49
N ILE A 85 -21.29 -17.86 5.77
CA ILE A 85 -22.27 -18.76 5.15
C ILE A 85 -23.15 -17.96 4.20
N LEU A 86 -23.26 -18.45 2.97
CA LEU A 86 -24.15 -17.95 1.94
C LEU A 86 -25.42 -18.82 1.90
N LEU A 87 -26.58 -18.17 1.98
CA LEU A 87 -27.88 -18.82 1.81
C LEU A 87 -28.28 -18.89 0.33
N ASP A 88 -29.25 -19.72 0.00
CA ASP A 88 -29.84 -19.83 -1.34
C ASP A 88 -30.50 -18.53 -1.83
N CYS A 89 -30.96 -17.69 -0.92
CA CYS A 89 -31.40 -16.32 -1.24
C CYS A 89 -30.26 -15.31 -1.47
N SER A 90 -28.99 -15.76 -1.50
CA SER A 90 -27.78 -14.96 -1.68
C SER A 90 -27.43 -13.98 -0.54
N HIS A 91 -28.17 -14.00 0.57
CA HIS A 91 -27.76 -13.29 1.78
C HIS A 91 -26.69 -14.06 2.55
N MET A 92 -25.81 -13.32 3.21
CA MET A 92 -24.64 -13.86 3.88
C MET A 92 -24.66 -13.52 5.37
N PHE A 93 -24.33 -14.50 6.18
CA PHE A 93 -24.30 -14.41 7.64
C PHE A 93 -23.09 -15.15 8.17
N CYS A 94 -22.76 -14.95 9.45
CA CYS A 94 -21.85 -15.85 10.13
C CYS A 94 -22.50 -17.21 10.37
N GLU A 95 -21.73 -18.29 10.30
CA GLU A 95 -22.21 -19.67 10.55
C GLU A 95 -22.96 -19.76 11.89
N LEU A 96 -22.34 -19.30 12.98
CA LEU A 96 -22.94 -19.35 14.31
C LEU A 96 -24.20 -18.48 14.44
N CYS A 97 -24.27 -17.37 13.69
CA CYS A 97 -25.37 -16.40 13.73
C CYS A 97 -26.59 -17.04 13.09
N ILE A 98 -26.40 -17.60 11.90
CA ILE A 98 -27.47 -18.24 11.17
C ILE A 98 -27.88 -19.56 11.84
N ASP A 99 -26.93 -20.32 12.38
CA ASP A 99 -27.22 -21.54 13.14
C ASP A 99 -28.15 -21.27 14.33
N ARG A 100 -27.88 -20.20 15.10
CA ARG A 100 -28.76 -19.79 16.20
C ARG A 100 -30.14 -19.34 15.72
N TRP A 101 -30.20 -18.62 14.60
CA TRP A 101 -31.46 -18.15 14.03
C TRP A 101 -32.36 -19.30 13.58
N ILE A 102 -31.78 -20.30 12.89
CA ILE A 102 -32.54 -21.39 12.29
C ILE A 102 -33.13 -22.38 13.27
N VAL A 103 -32.69 -22.34 14.54
CA VAL A 103 -33.33 -23.11 15.62
C VAL A 103 -34.81 -22.74 15.76
N ASN A 104 -35.15 -21.46 15.59
CA ASN A 104 -36.51 -20.95 15.82
C ASN A 104 -37.20 -20.43 14.55
N ASN A 105 -36.46 -20.19 13.46
CA ASN A 105 -36.98 -19.55 12.25
C ASN A 105 -36.44 -20.24 10.98
N GLN A 106 -37.30 -20.62 10.04
CA GLN A 106 -36.85 -21.29 8.80
C GLN A 106 -36.58 -20.32 7.63
N ASN A 107 -36.71 -19.01 7.87
CA ASN A 107 -36.63 -17.99 6.85
C ASN A 107 -35.38 -17.11 7.03
N CYS A 108 -34.89 -16.52 5.94
CA CYS A 108 -33.75 -15.62 5.96
C CYS A 108 -34.03 -14.37 6.82
N PRO A 109 -33.13 -13.97 7.75
CA PRO A 109 -33.30 -12.76 8.56
C PRO A 109 -33.45 -11.46 7.75
N THR A 110 -32.97 -11.43 6.51
CA THR A 110 -32.94 -10.20 5.69
C THR A 110 -34.12 -10.09 4.75
N CYS A 111 -34.55 -11.18 4.13
CA CYS A 111 -35.60 -11.15 3.09
C CYS A 111 -36.77 -12.08 3.33
N ASP A 112 -36.78 -12.80 4.45
CA ASP A 112 -37.85 -13.74 4.84
C ASP A 112 -38.08 -14.92 3.86
N ASN A 113 -37.21 -15.11 2.86
CA ASN A 113 -37.26 -16.30 2.01
C ASN A 113 -36.91 -17.55 2.81
N SER A 114 -37.64 -18.65 2.58
CA SER A 114 -37.34 -19.95 3.17
C SER A 114 -35.92 -20.38 2.84
N ILE A 115 -35.19 -20.85 3.86
CA ILE A 115 -33.81 -21.30 3.75
C ILE A 115 -33.81 -22.77 3.32
N VAL A 116 -33.44 -23.03 2.07
CA VAL A 116 -33.36 -24.41 1.54
C VAL A 116 -31.93 -24.94 1.57
N LYS A 117 -30.95 -24.06 1.31
CA LYS A 117 -29.53 -24.45 1.23
C LYS A 117 -28.63 -23.41 1.86
N ARG A 118 -27.50 -23.88 2.36
CA ARG A 118 -26.43 -23.06 2.90
C ARG A 118 -25.08 -23.57 2.42
N ALA A 119 -24.17 -22.66 2.08
CA ALA A 119 -22.84 -23.00 1.61
C ALA A 119 -21.79 -22.12 2.28
N TYR A 120 -20.66 -22.71 2.65
CA TYR A 120 -19.52 -21.96 3.16
C TYR A 120 -18.79 -21.25 2.00
N CYS A 121 -18.52 -19.96 2.17
CA CYS A 121 -17.93 -19.14 1.12
C CYS A 121 -16.42 -18.94 1.32
N LEU A 122 -15.62 -19.86 0.78
CA LEU A 122 -14.14 -19.85 0.89
C LEU A 122 -13.50 -18.55 0.41
N SER A 123 -14.00 -17.96 -0.68
CA SER A 123 -13.45 -16.72 -1.23
C SER A 123 -13.62 -15.56 -0.26
N ILE A 124 -14.76 -15.49 0.43
CA ILE A 124 -15.05 -14.45 1.40
C ILE A 124 -14.28 -14.69 2.69
N ASP A 125 -14.14 -15.94 3.13
CA ASP A 125 -13.29 -16.27 4.27
C ASP A 125 -11.84 -15.83 4.04
N ASN A 126 -11.29 -16.12 2.85
CA ASN A 126 -9.96 -15.66 2.45
C ASN A 126 -9.88 -14.12 2.37
N PHE A 127 -10.93 -13.46 1.90
CA PHE A 127 -11.01 -12.00 1.89
C PHE A 127 -10.96 -11.43 3.31
N ILE A 128 -11.73 -11.99 4.23
CA ILE A 128 -11.75 -11.58 5.65
C ILE A 128 -10.37 -11.77 6.28
N LYS A 129 -9.69 -12.89 6.01
CA LYS A 129 -8.32 -13.14 6.48
C LYS A 129 -7.34 -12.08 5.97
N ARG A 130 -7.38 -11.74 4.69
CA ARG A 130 -6.56 -10.66 4.11
C ARG A 130 -6.91 -9.28 4.67
N MET A 131 -8.20 -9.03 4.93
CA MET A 131 -8.66 -7.80 5.56
C MET A 131 -8.08 -7.68 6.98
N LYS A 132 -8.07 -8.76 7.75
CA LYS A 132 -7.47 -8.84 9.09
C LYS A 132 -5.98 -8.52 9.08
N GLU A 133 -5.23 -8.93 8.07
CA GLU A 133 -3.80 -8.60 7.91
C GLU A 133 -3.56 -7.09 7.73
N LYS A 134 -4.55 -6.34 7.24
CA LYS A 134 -4.47 -4.90 7.00
C LYS A 134 -5.01 -4.03 8.15
N MET A 135 -5.60 -4.64 9.18
CA MET A 135 -6.03 -3.94 10.39
C MET A 135 -4.82 -3.51 11.22
N SER A 136 -4.91 -2.35 11.89
CA SER A 136 -3.87 -1.99 12.86
C SER A 136 -3.84 -2.97 14.04
N GLU A 137 -2.64 -3.16 14.62
CA GLU A 137 -2.40 -4.18 15.64
C GLU A 137 -3.08 -3.90 16.98
N ASP A 138 -3.50 -2.66 17.25
CA ASP A 138 -3.78 -2.25 18.62
C ASP A 138 -5.18 -2.55 19.12
N LYS A 139 -6.22 -2.18 18.37
CA LYS A 139 -7.61 -2.24 18.87
C LYS A 139 -8.49 -3.16 18.03
N VAL A 140 -8.44 -2.98 16.70
CA VAL A 140 -9.32 -3.70 15.77
C VAL A 140 -8.97 -5.18 15.71
N LYS A 141 -7.68 -5.49 15.49
CA LYS A 141 -7.20 -6.87 15.40
C LYS A 141 -7.42 -7.66 16.70
N LYS A 142 -7.22 -7.02 17.86
CA LYS A 142 -7.52 -7.63 19.17
C LYS A 142 -9.01 -7.93 19.33
N LYS A 143 -9.89 -7.00 18.94
CA LYS A 143 -11.34 -7.23 18.98
C LYS A 143 -11.77 -8.35 18.04
N PHE A 144 -11.22 -8.39 16.82
CA PHE A 144 -11.46 -9.45 15.85
C PHE A 144 -11.07 -10.82 16.42
N ASN A 145 -9.86 -10.95 16.97
CA ASN A 145 -9.38 -12.20 17.58
C ASN A 145 -10.29 -12.66 18.72
N LYS A 146 -10.66 -11.76 19.64
CA LYS A 146 -11.59 -12.09 20.74
C LYS A 146 -12.94 -12.60 20.23
N LEU A 147 -13.44 -12.00 19.15
CA LEU A 147 -14.70 -12.43 18.54
C LEU A 147 -14.56 -13.79 17.84
N GLU A 148 -13.43 -14.07 17.20
CA GLU A 148 -13.12 -15.41 16.65
C GLU A 148 -13.02 -16.48 17.75
N GLU A 149 -12.29 -16.19 18.83
CA GLU A 149 -12.13 -17.07 19.99
C GLU A 149 -13.49 -17.40 20.62
N SER A 150 -14.30 -16.37 20.91
CA SER A 150 -15.66 -16.53 21.44
C SER A 150 -16.53 -17.42 20.55
N ARG A 151 -16.40 -17.31 19.22
CA ARG A 151 -17.17 -18.14 18.28
C ARG A 151 -16.69 -19.58 18.23
N ALA A 152 -15.38 -19.80 18.31
CA ALA A 152 -14.81 -21.14 18.38
C ALA A 152 -15.27 -21.87 19.65
N GLU A 153 -15.31 -21.16 20.78
CA GLU A 153 -15.87 -21.68 22.03
C GLU A 153 -17.35 -22.03 21.91
N ASP A 154 -18.17 -21.14 21.36
CA ASP A 154 -19.61 -21.39 21.19
C ASP A 154 -19.88 -22.59 20.29
N LYS A 155 -19.08 -22.77 19.23
CA LYS A 155 -19.16 -23.95 18.36
C LYS A 155 -18.80 -25.23 19.10
N SER A 156 -17.79 -25.20 19.98
CA SER A 156 -17.40 -26.37 20.79
C SER A 156 -18.46 -26.80 21.82
N LYS A 157 -19.31 -25.87 22.29
CA LYS A 157 -20.40 -26.13 23.23
C LYS A 157 -21.69 -26.60 22.55
N SER A 158 -21.79 -26.43 21.24
CA SER A 158 -22.98 -26.75 20.43
C SER A 158 -22.90 -28.13 19.77
N VAL A 159 -21.81 -28.88 20.02
CA VAL A 159 -21.56 -30.25 19.52
C VAL A 159 -21.78 -31.25 20.65
#